data_AF-A0A2N1AQG1-F1
#
_entry.id   AF-A0A2N1AQG1-F1
#
_cell.length_a   1.000
_cell.length_b   1.000
_cell.length_c   1.000
_cell.angle_alpha   90.00
_cell.angle_beta   90.00
_cell.angle_gamma   90.00
#
_symmetry.space_group_name_H-M   'P 1'
#
loop_
_entity.id
_entity.type
_entity.pdbx_description
1 polymer ?
#
loop_
_entity_poly.entity_id
_entity_poly.type
_entity_poly.pdbx_seq_one_letter_code
_entity_poly.pdbx_strand_id
1 'polypeptide(L)' 'MNRFDVEIEKDGKFFIGQASILGGILTVNSIELGSKSASISSNNEFLAKILLYELLNNTLNKGW' A
#
# COMPACT_ATOMS: atom_id res chain seq x y z
N MET A 1 3.02 12.00 -13.24
CA MET A 1 3.15 11.01 -12.15
C MET A 1 1.76 10.78 -11.61
N ASN A 2 1.21 9.56 -11.74
CA ASN A 2 -0.14 9.28 -11.23
C ASN A 2 -0.02 8.98 -9.75
N ARG A 3 -0.76 9.72 -8.92
CA ARG A 3 -0.86 9.52 -7.47
C ARG A 3 -2.33 9.41 -7.09
N PHE A 4 -2.64 8.50 -6.18
CA PHE A 4 -3.97 8.33 -5.64
C PHE A 4 -3.88 7.79 -4.21
N ASP A 5 -4.87 8.13 -3.39
CA ASP A 5 -4.94 7.62 -2.03
C ASP A 5 -5.55 6.21 -2.03
N VAL A 6 -5.07 5.37 -1.11
CA VAL A 6 -5.54 4.01 -0.92
C VAL A 6 -5.88 3.80 0.54
N GLU A 7 -7.06 3.22 0.77
CA GLU A 7 -7.57 2.89 2.09
C GLU A 7 -7.87 1.39 2.17
N ILE A 8 -7.54 0.81 3.32
CA ILE A 8 -7.97 -0.53 3.71
C ILE A 8 -8.60 -0.47 5.11
N GLU A 9 -9.56 -1.36 5.36
CA GLU A 9 -10.11 -1.59 6.69
C GLU A 9 -9.56 -2.93 7.22
N LYS A 10 -9.06 -2.94 8.45
CA LYS A 10 -8.67 -4.17 9.15
C LYS A 10 -8.99 -4.03 10.64
N ASP A 11 -9.67 -5.02 11.21
CA ASP A 11 -10.05 -5.06 12.62
C ASP A 11 -10.82 -3.80 13.08
N GLY A 12 -11.69 -3.26 12.21
CA GLY A 12 -12.48 -2.04 12.45
C GLY A 12 -11.67 -0.74 12.45
N LYS A 13 -10.40 -0.77 12.02
CA LYS A 13 -9.54 0.41 11.84
C LYS A 13 -9.26 0.64 10.36
N PHE A 14 -9.27 1.91 9.98
CA PHE A 14 -8.89 2.33 8.64
C PHE A 14 -7.40 2.68 8.60
N PHE A 15 -6.73 2.20 7.57
CA PHE A 15 -5.33 2.49 7.29
C PHE A 15 -5.23 3.14 5.92
N ILE A 16 -4.46 4.22 5.86
CA ILE A 16 -4.34 5.06 4.68
C ILE A 16 -2.89 5.02 4.17
N GLY A 17 -2.76 4.95 2.85
CA GLY A 17 -1.50 5.08 2.13
C GLY A 17 -1.66 5.92 0.88
N GLN A 18 -0.54 6.41 0.36
CA GLN A 18 -0.48 7.08 -0.93
C GLN A 18 0.18 6.15 -1.94
N ALA A 19 -0.54 5.84 -3.02
CA ALA A 19 -0.03 5.11 -4.15
C ALA A 19 0.55 6.07 -5.20
N SER A 20 1.64 5.66 -5.84
CA SER A 20 2.27 6.41 -6.92
C SER A 20 2.78 5.49 -8.01
N ILE A 21 2.61 5.88 -9.27
CA ILE A 21 3.10 5.12 -10.42
C ILE A 21 4.21 5.90 -11.12
N LEU A 22 5.38 5.27 -11.21
CA LEU A 22 6.55 5.80 -11.92
C LEU A 22 7.29 4.65 -12.62
N GLY A 23 7.55 4.80 -13.93
CA GLY A 23 8.35 3.83 -14.68
C GLY A 23 7.78 2.40 -14.70
N GLY A 24 6.46 2.24 -14.66
CA GLY A 24 5.83 0.91 -14.61
C GLY A 24 5.89 0.24 -13.23
N ILE A 25 6.28 0.98 -12.19
CA ILE A 25 6.27 0.53 -10.81
C ILE A 25 5.20 1.31 -10.04
N LEU A 26 4.35 0.57 -9.34
CA LEU A 26 3.42 1.08 -8.33
C LEU A 26 4.12 1.03 -6.97
N THR A 27 4.21 2.17 -6.30
CA THR A 27 4.76 2.30 -4.95
C THR A 27 3.68 2.83 -4.03
N VAL A 28 3.37 2.08 -2.97
CA VAL A 28 2.47 2.49 -1.89
C VAL A 28 3.31 2.89 -0.69
N ASN A 29 3.11 4.10 -0.21
CA ASN A 29 3.75 4.65 0.96
C ASN A 29 2.72 4.98 2.05
N SER A 30 2.96 4.56 3.28
CA SER A 30 2.17 4.91 4.46
C SER A 30 3.13 5.38 5.54
N ILE A 31 2.81 6.51 6.18
CA ILE A 31 3.68 7.13 7.20
C ILE A 31 3.92 6.16 8.36
N GLU A 32 2.90 5.38 8.74
CA GLU A 32 2.95 4.46 9.88
C GLU A 32 3.50 3.07 9.51
N LEU A 33 3.29 2.63 8.26
CA LEU A 33 3.59 1.25 7.85
C LEU A 33 4.84 1.13 6.96
N GLY A 34 5.38 2.24 6.46
CA GLY A 34 6.50 2.28 5.54
C GLY A 34 6.06 2.23 4.07
N SER A 35 6.92 1.70 3.20
CA SER A 35 6.71 1.72 1.75
C SER A 35 6.92 0.35 1.12
N LYS A 36 6.08 0.01 0.13
CA LYS A 36 6.18 -1.22 -0.66
C LYS A 36 5.89 -0.94 -2.12
N SER A 37 6.61 -1.62 -3.00
CA SER A 37 6.48 -1.45 -4.45
C SER A 37 6.29 -2.77 -5.18
N ALA A 38 5.62 -2.71 -6.32
CA ALA A 38 5.44 -3.80 -7.26
C ALA A 38 5.29 -3.28 -8.69
N SER A 39 5.52 -4.14 -9.68
CA SER A 39 5.19 -3.82 -11.07
C SER A 39 3.70 -3.53 -11.21
N ILE A 40 3.36 -2.52 -12.03
CA ILE A 40 1.96 -2.16 -12.29
C ILE A 40 1.18 -3.36 -12.83
N SER A 41 -0.14 -3.34 -12.59
CA SER A 41 -1.06 -4.35 -13.10
C SER A 41 -2.20 -3.70 -13.88
N SER A 42 -3.05 -4.53 -14.49
CA SER A 42 -4.30 -4.08 -15.11
C SER A 42 -5.25 -3.40 -14.11
N ASN A 43 -5.10 -3.64 -12.80
CA ASN A 43 -5.87 -3.00 -11.73
C ASN A 43 -4.94 -2.50 -10.62
N ASN A 44 -4.41 -1.30 -10.83
CA ASN A 44 -3.46 -0.68 -9.90
C ASN A 44 -4.08 -0.29 -8.55
N GLU A 45 -5.39 -0.05 -8.48
CA GLU A 45 -6.08 0.26 -7.22
C GLU A 45 -6.16 -0.98 -6.32
N PHE A 46 -6.55 -2.12 -6.89
CA PHE A 46 -6.58 -3.38 -6.15
C PHE A 46 -5.17 -3.81 -5.71
N LEU A 47 -4.18 -3.67 -6.60
CA LEU A 47 -2.79 -3.93 -6.25
C LEU A 47 -2.30 -3.00 -5.13
N ALA A 48 -2.66 -1.71 -5.15
CA ALA A 48 -2.30 -0.78 -4.08
C ALA A 48 -2.87 -1.22 -2.73
N LYS A 49 -4.12 -1.71 -2.70
CA LYS A 49 -4.73 -2.25 -1.47
C LYS A 49 -4.00 -3.48 -0.95
N ILE A 50 -3.59 -4.39 -1.83
CA ILE A 50 -2.77 -5.56 -1.46
C ILE A 50 -1.46 -5.10 -0.84
N LEU A 51 -0.74 -4.19 -1.49
CA LEU A 51 0.56 -3.70 -0.99
C LEU A 51 0.42 -3.02 0.38
N LEU A 52 -0.64 -2.22 0.59
CA LEU A 52 -0.94 -1.61 1.89
C LEU A 52 -1.25 -2.66 2.97
N TYR A 53 -2.00 -3.71 2.61
CA TYR A 53 -2.33 -4.81 3.52
C TYR A 53 -1.09 -5.61 3.92
N GLU A 54 -0.18 -5.85 2.97
CA GLU A 54 1.10 -6.51 3.26
C GLU A 54 2.02 -5.67 4.13
N LEU A 55 2.05 -4.34 3.92
CA LEU A 55 2.76 -3.41 4.80
C LEU A 55 2.22 -3.51 6.23
N LEU A 56 0.90 -3.49 6.40
CA LEU A 56 0.25 -3.65 7.69
C LEU A 56 0.64 -4.98 8.38
N ASN A 57 0.58 -6.09 7.65
CA ASN A 57 0.96 -7.40 8.19
C ASN A 57 2.45 -7.47 8.58
N ASN A 58 3.33 -6.85 7.80
CA ASN A 58 4.76 -6.80 8.11
C ASN A 58 5.04 -5.98 9.36
N THR A 59 4.34 -4.86 9.56
CA THR A 59 4.48 -4.03 10.77
C THR A 59 3.98 -4.79 12.00
N LEU A 60 2.84 -5.48 11.90
CA LEU A 60 2.28 -6.27 13.00
C LEU A 60 3.16 -7.48 13.36
N ASN A 61 3.78 -8.14 12.38
CA ASN A 61 4.65 -9.30 12.61
C ASN A 61 6.07 -8.95 13.10
N LYS A 62 6.48 -7.67 13.02
CA LYS A 62 7.81 -7.21 13.50
C LYS A 62 7.86 -6.86 14.99
N GLY A 63 6.76 -7.03 15.72
CA GLY A 63 6.72 -6.89 17.18
C GLY A 63 6.89 -8.23 17.90
N TRP A 64 8.09 -8.81 17.90
CA TRP A 64 8.51 -9.89 18.79
C TRP A 64 9.91 -9.58 19.34
#